data_AF-A0A1B1YX14-F1
#
_entry.id   AF-A0A1B1YX14-F1
#
_cell.length_a   1.000
_cell.length_b   1.000
_cell.length_c   1.000
_cell.angle_alpha   90.00
_cell.angle_beta   90.00
_cell.angle_gamma   90.00
#
_symmetry.space_group_name_H-M   'P 1'
#
loop_
_entity.id
_entity.type
_entity.pdbx_description
1 polymer ?
#
loop_
_entity_poly.entity_id
_entity_poly.type
_entity_poly.pdbx_seq_one_letter_code
_entity_poly.pdbx_strand_id
1 'polypeptide(L)'
;MAGVRVIVTLNFPSPEAAEQAVAGMAQAFKPVLQEPGALQYELFRSVDNPQRVILMEHWASRALYDQHWNKQMREQGAPDQEQARALSPTFEFYPQANYDLVDGIWQPLDPADRMTTIRWA
;
A
#
# COMPACT_ATOMS: atom_id res chain seq x y z
N MET A 1 -7.50 -12.06 12.31
CA MET A 1 -8.04 -11.30 11.16
C MET A 1 -6.92 -11.18 10.14
N ALA A 2 -7.21 -11.44 8.87
CA ALA A 2 -6.22 -11.33 7.81
C ALA A 2 -5.57 -9.94 7.78
N GLY A 3 -4.30 -9.89 7.38
CA GLY A 3 -3.58 -8.64 7.14
C GLY A 3 -4.14 -7.88 5.93
N VAL A 4 -3.60 -6.70 5.67
CA VAL A 4 -3.93 -5.91 4.47
C VAL A 4 -2.65 -5.49 3.76
N ARG A 5 -2.64 -5.66 2.43
CA ARG A 5 -1.66 -5.04 1.54
C ARG A 5 -2.27 -3.78 0.97
N VAL A 6 -1.51 -2.69 1.02
CA VAL A 6 -1.88 -1.42 0.41
C VAL A 6 -0.86 -1.11 -0.67
N ILE A 7 -1.34 -0.86 -1.88
CA ILE A 7 -0.52 -0.39 -2.98
C ILE A 7 -0.94 1.04 -3.26
N VAL A 8 -0.02 1.98 -3.03
CA VAL A 8 -0.20 3.38 -3.37
C VAL A 8 0.64 3.68 -4.59
N THR A 9 0.01 4.06 -5.70
CA THR A 9 0.71 4.52 -6.89
C THR A 9 0.78 6.04 -6.88
N LEU A 10 1.99 6.59 -6.95
CA LEU A 10 2.27 8.02 -7.09
C LEU A 10 2.80 8.28 -8.50
N ASN A 11 2.20 9.22 -9.22
CA ASN A 11 2.61 9.60 -10.56
C ASN A 11 3.21 11.00 -10.53
N PHE A 12 4.53 11.11 -10.59
CA PHE A 12 5.21 12.39 -10.62
C PHE A 12 5.11 13.04 -12.01
N PRO A 13 5.23 14.38 -12.11
CA PRO A 13 5.18 15.08 -13.38
C PRO A 13 6.40 14.82 -14.29
N SER A 14 7.52 14.37 -13.72
CA SER A 14 8.71 13.97 -14.49
C SER A 14 9.55 12.93 -13.73
N PRO A 15 10.46 12.23 -14.43
CA PRO A 15 11.44 11.35 -13.80
C PRO A 15 12.32 12.06 -12.76
N GLU A 16 12.75 13.28 -13.02
CA GLU A 16 13.62 14.06 -12.12
C GLU A 16 12.88 14.45 -10.84
N ALA A 17 11.60 14.81 -10.96
CA ALA A 17 10.75 15.09 -9.80
C ALA A 17 10.57 13.83 -8.92
N ALA A 18 10.37 12.67 -9.53
CA ALA A 18 10.32 11.41 -8.79
C ALA A 18 11.65 11.12 -8.07
N GLU A 19 12.78 11.30 -8.76
CA GLU A 19 14.10 11.04 -8.19
C GLU A 19 14.42 11.93 -6.99
N GLN A 20 14.13 13.24 -7.10
CA GLN A 20 14.31 14.19 -6.01
C GLN A 20 13.43 13.86 -4.80
N ALA A 21 12.20 13.40 -5.03
CA ALA A 21 11.26 13.09 -3.97
C ALA A 21 11.56 11.75 -3.26
N VAL A 22 11.91 10.70 -3.99
CA VAL A 22 12.00 9.32 -3.47
C VAL A 22 12.97 9.20 -2.30
N ALA A 23 14.14 9.85 -2.34
CA ALA A 23 15.11 9.78 -1.26
C ALA A 23 14.57 10.39 0.05
N GLY A 24 13.89 11.54 -0.06
CA GLY A 24 13.25 12.21 1.07
C GLY A 24 12.11 11.38 1.65
N MET A 25 11.26 10.85 0.78
CA MET A 25 10.15 9.97 1.19
C MET A 25 10.64 8.71 1.89
N ALA A 26 11.64 8.02 1.31
CA ALA A 26 12.22 6.82 1.91
C ALA A 26 12.77 7.07 3.31
N GLN A 27 13.42 8.22 3.54
CA GLN A 27 13.89 8.60 4.86
C GLN A 27 12.74 8.93 5.82
N ALA A 28 11.74 9.68 5.36
CA ALA A 28 10.56 10.05 6.15
C ALA A 28 9.72 8.85 6.57
N PHE A 29 9.75 7.76 5.78
CA PHE A 29 8.93 6.58 5.98
C PHE A 29 9.56 5.53 6.90
N LYS A 30 10.87 5.58 7.16
CA LYS A 30 11.55 4.65 8.08
C LYS A 30 10.87 4.49 9.45
N PRO A 31 10.39 5.56 10.11
CA PRO A 31 9.72 5.42 11.40
C PRO A 31 8.40 4.65 11.34
N VAL A 32 7.73 4.58 10.17
CA VAL A 32 6.46 3.87 10.03
C VAL A 32 6.62 2.38 10.28
N LEU A 33 7.76 1.78 9.91
CA LEU A 33 8.07 0.38 10.22
C LEU A 33 8.15 0.08 11.73
N GLN A 34 8.25 1.11 12.58
CA GLN A 34 8.20 0.93 14.04
C GLN A 34 6.78 0.98 14.59
N GLU A 35 5.77 1.27 13.75
CA GLU A 35 4.38 1.29 14.17
C GLU A 35 3.84 -0.14 14.40
N PRO A 36 2.94 -0.33 15.38
CA PRO A 36 2.34 -1.63 15.63
C PRO A 36 1.69 -2.23 14.38
N GLY A 37 2.17 -3.41 13.99
CA GLY A 37 1.63 -4.15 12.85
C GLY A 37 2.12 -3.70 11.48
N ALA A 38 3.04 -2.73 11.38
CA ALA A 38 3.72 -2.42 10.13
C ALA A 38 4.72 -3.54 9.81
N LEU A 39 4.41 -4.38 8.82
CA LEU A 39 5.24 -5.51 8.39
C LEU A 39 6.06 -5.18 7.14
N GLN A 40 5.60 -4.22 6.34
CA GLN A 40 6.29 -3.69 5.18
C GLN A 40 5.87 -2.24 4.96
N TYR A 41 6.81 -1.40 4.56
CA TYR A 41 6.56 0.00 4.19
C TYR A 41 7.70 0.48 3.28
N GLU A 42 7.60 0.19 1.99
CA GLU A 42 8.72 0.30 1.05
C GLU A 42 8.33 1.06 -0.22
N LEU A 43 9.28 1.82 -0.77
CA LEU A 43 9.12 2.56 -2.01
C LEU A 43 9.85 1.87 -3.16
N PHE A 44 9.18 1.76 -4.30
CA PHE A 44 9.71 1.21 -5.54
C PHE A 44 9.52 2.23 -6.66
N ARG A 45 10.61 2.60 -7.34
CA ARG A 45 10.52 3.39 -8.57
C ARG A 45 10.43 2.43 -9.75
N SER A 46 9.48 2.64 -10.64
CA SER A 46 9.34 1.80 -11.84
C SER A 46 10.53 2.04 -12.78
N VAL A 47 11.09 0.94 -13.31
CA VAL A 47 12.16 0.98 -14.32
C VAL A 47 11.60 1.37 -15.69
N ASP A 48 10.39 0.89 -16.02
CA ASP A 48 9.75 1.15 -17.32
C ASP A 48 9.05 2.51 -17.37
N ASN A 49 8.65 3.04 -16.21
CA ASN A 49 7.98 4.33 -16.08
C ASN A 49 8.62 5.15 -14.94
N PRO A 50 9.76 5.82 -15.17
CA PRO A 50 10.57 6.42 -14.09
C PRO A 50 9.90 7.54 -13.28
N GLN A 51 8.75 8.07 -13.74
CA GLN A 51 7.91 9.02 -13.01
C GLN A 51 6.89 8.32 -12.08
N ARG A 52 6.72 7.00 -12.19
CA ARG A 52 5.84 6.21 -11.33
C ARG A 52 6.62 5.64 -10.14
N VAL A 53 6.09 5.88 -8.95
CA VAL A 53 6.59 5.33 -7.69
C VAL A 53 5.46 4.57 -7.00
N ILE A 54 5.77 3.40 -6.48
CA ILE A 54 4.86 2.57 -5.70
C ILE A 54 5.31 2.60 -4.25
N LEU A 55 4.42 3.00 -3.34
CA LEU A 55 4.55 2.68 -1.94
C LEU A 55 3.76 1.39 -1.68
N MET A 56 4.47 0.36 -1.25
CA MET A 56 3.86 -0.91 -0.85
C MET A 56 3.90 -1.02 0.67
N GLU A 57 2.71 -1.17 1.24
CA GLU A 57 2.52 -1.36 2.67
C GLU A 57 1.95 -2.75 2.95
N HIS A 58 2.38 -3.35 4.05
CA HIS A 58 1.80 -4.58 4.57
C HIS A 58 1.54 -4.39 6.05
N TRP A 59 0.28 -4.55 6.43
CA TRP A 59 -0.17 -4.41 7.81
C TRP A 59 -0.72 -5.73 8.33
N ALA A 60 -0.37 -6.07 9.57
CA ALA A 60 -0.79 -7.30 10.24
C ALA A 60 -2.33 -7.39 10.40
N SER A 61 -3.05 -6.27 10.37
CA SER A 61 -4.51 -6.25 10.27
C SER A 61 -5.03 -4.93 9.71
N ARG A 62 -6.26 -4.96 9.18
CA ARG A 62 -7.01 -3.76 8.77
C ARG A 62 -7.10 -2.71 9.89
N ALA A 63 -7.35 -3.12 11.12
CA ALA A 63 -7.50 -2.20 12.25
C ALA A 63 -6.21 -1.41 12.55
N LEU A 64 -5.04 -2.05 12.38
CA LEU A 64 -3.74 -1.40 12.58
C LEU A 64 -3.42 -0.43 11.43
N TYR A 65 -3.79 -0.77 10.19
CA TYR A 65 -3.76 0.17 9.08
C TYR A 65 -4.68 1.38 9.33
N ASP A 66 -5.92 1.16 9.79
CA ASP A 66 -6.85 2.27 10.05
C ASP A 66 -6.31 3.18 11.17
N GLN A 67 -5.61 2.63 12.18
CA GLN A 67 -4.91 3.42 13.20
C GLN A 67 -3.81 4.28 12.59
N HIS A 68 -2.97 3.70 11.73
CA HIS A 68 -1.93 4.41 10.99
C HIS A 68 -2.50 5.55 10.15
N TRP A 69 -3.50 5.26 9.33
CA TRP A 69 -4.16 6.25 8.47
C TRP A 69 -4.75 7.41 9.29
N ASN A 70 -5.47 7.10 10.37
CA ASN A 70 -6.05 8.13 11.23
C ASN A 70 -4.98 8.98 11.92
N LYS A 71 -3.85 8.38 12.31
CA LYS A 71 -2.70 9.13 12.84
C LYS A 71 -2.14 10.09 11.79
N GLN A 72 -1.87 9.61 10.57
CA GLN A 72 -1.37 10.45 9.47
C GLN A 72 -2.31 11.63 9.18
N MET A 73 -3.62 11.37 9.07
CA MET A 73 -4.62 12.42 8.82
C MET A 73 -4.65 13.48 9.92
N ARG A 74 -4.42 13.11 11.19
CA ARG A 74 -4.36 14.07 12.31
C ARG A 74 -3.08 14.89 12.31
N GLU A 75 -1.95 14.28 11.98
CA GLU A 75 -0.63 14.91 12.07
C GLU A 75 -0.30 15.77 10.84
N GLN A 76 -0.71 15.31 9.66
CA GLN A 76 -0.33 15.92 8.37
C GLN A 76 -1.52 16.59 7.66
N GLY A 77 -2.75 16.32 8.12
CA GLY A 77 -3.97 16.76 7.44
C GLY A 77 -4.27 15.94 6.19
N ALA A 78 -5.33 16.34 5.48
CA ALA A 78 -5.56 15.83 4.13
C ALA A 78 -4.44 16.35 3.20
N PRO A 79 -4.02 15.57 2.19
CA PRO A 79 -3.07 16.05 1.20
C PRO A 79 -3.60 17.34 0.56
N ASP A 80 -2.72 18.32 0.35
CA ASP A 80 -3.06 19.52 -0.39
C ASP A 80 -3.64 19.15 -1.76
N GLN A 81 -4.76 19.77 -2.14
CA GLN A 81 -5.50 19.41 -3.35
C GLN A 81 -4.66 19.61 -4.62
N GLU A 82 -3.77 20.61 -4.64
CA GLU A 82 -2.88 20.85 -5.77
C GLU A 82 -1.83 19.75 -5.87
N GLN A 83 -1.18 19.40 -4.76
CA GLN A 83 -0.25 18.27 -4.69
C GLN A 83 -0.90 16.91 -5.01
N ALA A 84 -2.11 16.67 -4.50
CA ALA A 84 -2.87 15.45 -4.78
C ALA A 84 -3.22 15.33 -6.27
N ARG A 85 -3.57 16.45 -6.93
CA ARG A 85 -3.77 16.47 -8.38
C ARG A 85 -2.47 16.22 -9.14
N ALA A 86 -1.38 16.84 -8.71
CA ALA A 86 -0.08 16.71 -9.34
C ALA A 86 0.45 15.26 -9.30
N LEU A 87 0.23 14.56 -8.19
CA LEU A 87 0.64 13.17 -8.00
C LEU A 87 -0.39 12.14 -8.48
N SER A 88 -1.67 12.54 -8.56
CA SER A 88 -2.82 11.69 -8.88
C SER A 88 -2.72 10.30 -8.21
N PRO A 89 -2.66 10.24 -6.87
CA PRO A 89 -2.40 8.99 -6.17
C PRO A 89 -3.58 8.03 -6.31
N THR A 90 -3.30 6.76 -6.56
CA THR A 90 -4.31 5.69 -6.49
C THR A 90 -3.99 4.76 -5.33
N PHE A 91 -5.04 4.27 -4.68
CA PHE A 91 -4.94 3.35 -3.54
C PHE A 91 -5.65 2.06 -3.89
N GLU A 92 -4.96 0.94 -3.74
CA GLU A 92 -5.52 -0.40 -3.90
C GLU A 92 -5.33 -1.18 -2.59
N PHE A 93 -6.38 -1.87 -2.17
CA PHE A 93 -6.42 -2.63 -0.92
C PHE A 93 -6.68 -4.09 -1.22
N TYR A 94 -5.77 -4.95 -0.77
CA TYR A 94 -5.90 -6.39 -0.93
C TYR A 94 -5.82 -7.07 0.43
N PRO A 95 -6.67 -8.08 0.69
CA PRO A 95 -6.42 -8.98 1.81
C PRO A 95 -5.03 -9.58 1.68
N GLN A 96 -4.25 -9.56 2.76
CA GLN A 96 -3.05 -10.38 2.78
C GLN A 96 -3.48 -11.83 3.00
N ALA A 97 -3.44 -12.61 1.93
CA ALA A 97 -3.70 -14.04 1.95
C ALA A 97 -2.71 -14.76 1.04
N ASN A 98 -2.23 -15.92 1.49
CA ASN A 98 -1.63 -16.90 0.59
C ASN A 98 -2.77 -17.73 0.00
N TYR A 99 -2.64 -18.13 -1.26
CA TYR A 99 -3.65 -18.92 -1.96
C TYR A 99 -3.08 -20.28 -2.32
N ASP A 100 -3.96 -21.28 -2.33
CA ASP A 100 -3.71 -22.62 -2.85
C ASP A 100 -4.70 -22.92 -3.97
N LEU A 101 -4.34 -23.82 -4.88
CA LEU A 101 -5.18 -24.22 -6.00
C LEU A 101 -5.93 -25.51 -5.62
N VAL A 102 -7.20 -25.38 -5.25
CA VAL A 102 -8.07 -26.50 -4.86
C VAL A 102 -9.12 -26.69 -5.93
N ASP A 103 -9.12 -27.85 -6.59
CA ASP A 103 -10.03 -28.19 -7.69
C ASP A 103 -10.09 -27.11 -8.80
N GLY A 104 -8.93 -26.51 -9.12
CA GLY A 104 -8.81 -25.47 -10.14
C GLY A 104 -9.25 -24.07 -9.70
N ILE A 105 -9.59 -23.88 -8.42
CA ILE A 105 -10.01 -22.60 -7.86
C ILE A 105 -8.96 -22.12 -6.86
N TRP A 106 -8.49 -20.87 -7.02
CA TRP A 106 -7.63 -20.22 -6.03
C TRP A 106 -8.42 -19.92 -4.76
N GLN A 107 -8.06 -20.57 -3.67
CA GLN A 107 -8.68 -20.40 -2.36
C GLN A 107 -7.63 -19.94 -1.36
N PRO A 108 -7.98 -19.06 -0.40
CA PRO A 108 -7.12 -18.76 0.74
C PRO A 108 -6.62 -20.05 1.40
N LEU A 109 -5.33 -20.06 1.72
CA LEU A 109 -4.66 -21.18 2.37
C LEU A 109 -5.33 -21.50 3.71
N ASP A 110 -5.69 -20.46 4.48
CA ASP A 110 -6.53 -20.59 5.68
C ASP A 110 -8.00 -20.83 5.29
N PRO A 111 -8.58 -21.99 5.65
CA PRO A 111 -9.99 -22.28 5.39
C PRO A 111 -10.96 -21.24 5.96
N ALA A 112 -10.61 -20.58 7.07
CA ALA A 112 -11.45 -19.55 7.70
C ALA A 112 -11.66 -18.32 6.79
N ASP A 113 -10.68 -18.03 5.93
CA ASP A 113 -10.71 -16.88 5.02
C ASP A 113 -11.42 -17.19 3.69
N ARG A 114 -11.70 -18.46 3.38
CA ARG A 114 -12.33 -18.89 2.11
C ARG A 114 -13.77 -18.38 1.92
N MET A 115 -14.43 -17.98 3.00
CA MET A 115 -15.76 -17.34 2.94
C MET A 115 -15.73 -15.94 2.31
N THR A 116 -14.54 -15.34 2.18
CA THR A 116 -14.34 -14.01 1.59
C THR A 116 -13.88 -14.05 0.14
N THR A 117 -13.72 -15.24 -0.44
CA THR A 117 -13.15 -15.42 -1.78
C THR A 117 -14.18 -15.19 -2.88
N ILE A 118 -13.82 -14.39 -3.88
CA ILE A 118 -14.62 -14.19 -5.09
C ILE A 118 -14.69 -15.51 -5.85
N ARG A 119 -15.90 -16.03 -6.04
CA ARG A 119 -16.17 -17.20 -6.89
C ARG A 119 -16.55 -16.70 -8.27
N TRP A 120 -15.74 -17.00 -9.28
CA TRP A 120 -16.14 -16.85 -10.67
C TRP A 120 -16.81 -18.16 -11.08
N ALA A 121 -18.13 -18.13 -11.21
CA ALA A 121 -18.92 -19.23 -11.77
C ALA A 121 -18.93 -19.14 -13.30
#